data_AF-A0A357D4I8-F1
#
_entry.id   AF-A0A357D4I8-F1
#
_cell.length_a   1.000
_cell.length_b   1.000
_cell.length_c   1.000
_cell.angle_alpha   90.00
_cell.angle_beta   90.00
_cell.angle_gamma   90.00
#
_symmetry.space_group_name_H-M   'P 1'
#
loop_
_entity.id
_entity.type
_entity.pdbx_description
1 polymer ?
#
loop_
_entity_poly.entity_id
_entity_poly.type
_entity_poly.pdbx_seq_one_letter_code
_entity_poly.pdbx_strand_id
1 'polypeptide(L)'
;DRTFTNQAGEREADFIPIVVWQKLAETCANHLHKGRLVAVDGRLQIRSYDTQDGQKRRVAEVVAANVQFLDRANEARKNAPAGSDNSGNTGDPSGDNADDFGEINLDDLPF
;
A
#
# COMPACT_ATOMS: atom_id res chain seq x y z
N ASP A 1 4.56 -13.90 11.90
CA ASP A 1 4.17 -15.22 12.42
C ASP A 1 5.39 -16.11 12.37
N ARG A 2 5.74 -16.79 13.48
CA ARG A 2 6.86 -17.73 13.46
C ARG A 2 6.46 -18.97 12.65
N THR A 3 7.40 -19.53 11.88
CA THR A 3 7.13 -20.69 11.02
C THR A 3 6.79 -21.95 11.83
N PHE A 4 7.16 -22.00 13.11
CA PHE A 4 6.90 -23.11 14.03
C PHE A 4 5.95 -22.70 15.16
N THR A 5 5.19 -23.68 15.66
CA THR A 5 4.32 -23.52 16.83
C THR A 5 5.08 -23.77 18.14
N ASN A 6 4.67 -23.13 19.22
CA ASN A 6 5.17 -23.44 20.56
C ASN A 6 4.67 -24.81 21.05
N GLN A 7 5.11 -25.25 22.24
CA GLN A 7 4.76 -26.56 22.79
C GLN A 7 3.23 -26.76 22.99
N ALA A 8 2.47 -25.67 23.08
CA ALA A 8 1.00 -25.69 23.18
C ALA A 8 0.29 -25.70 21.81
N GLY A 9 1.03 -25.67 20.70
CA GLY A 9 0.46 -25.62 19.34
C GLY A 9 0.06 -24.21 18.90
N GLU A 10 0.39 -23.17 19.67
CA GLU A 10 0.09 -21.78 19.33
C GLU A 10 1.19 -21.18 18.46
N ARG A 11 0.81 -20.25 17.59
CA ARG A 11 1.76 -19.49 16.78
C ARG A 11 2.06 -18.13 17.41
N GLU A 12 3.33 -17.87 17.60
CA GLU A 12 3.81 -16.62 18.20
C GLU A 12 4.23 -15.61 17.12
N ALA A 13 4.07 -14.32 17.43
CA ALA A 13 4.49 -13.22 16.59
C ALA A 13 5.48 -12.31 17.34
N ASP A 14 6.52 -11.89 16.63
CA ASP A 14 7.49 -10.92 17.12
C ASP A 14 7.15 -9.53 16.59
N PHE A 15 7.21 -8.54 17.47
CA PHE A 15 6.96 -7.14 17.13
C PHE A 15 8.28 -6.38 17.15
N ILE A 16 8.81 -6.12 15.96
CA ILE A 16 10.13 -5.51 15.78
C ILE A 16 9.91 -4.07 15.30
N PRO A 17 10.45 -3.05 16.01
CA PRO A 17 10.36 -1.67 15.56
C PRO A 17 11.24 -1.46 14.33
N ILE A 18 10.65 -0.88 13.28
CA ILE A 18 11.31 -0.55 12.02
C ILE A 18 11.41 0.97 11.91
N VAL A 19 12.59 1.47 11.53
CA VAL A 19 12.85 2.89 11.31
C VAL A 19 13.20 3.10 9.84
N VAL A 20 12.43 3.96 9.18
CA VAL A 20 12.61 4.36 7.77
C VAL A 20 12.87 5.87 7.70
N TRP A 21 13.70 6.29 6.76
CA TRP A 21 14.10 7.70 6.59
C TRP A 21 13.96 8.15 5.13
N GLN A 22 14.02 9.47 4.93
CA GLN A 22 14.05 10.12 3.61
C GLN A 22 12.87 9.72 2.71
N LYS A 23 13.10 9.62 1.40
CA LYS A 23 12.08 9.26 0.39
C LYS A 23 11.39 7.92 0.67
N LEU A 24 12.08 6.97 1.31
CA LEU A 24 11.50 5.69 1.69
C LEU A 24 10.42 5.89 2.77
N ALA A 25 10.65 6.79 3.74
CA ALA A 25 9.66 7.13 4.75
C ALA A 25 8.41 7.78 4.13
N GLU A 26 8.58 8.67 3.15
CA GLU A 26 7.44 9.28 2.42
C GLU A 26 6.63 8.23 1.67
N THR A 27 7.31 7.32 0.97
CA THR A 27 6.67 6.21 0.26
C THR A 27 5.89 5.32 1.23
N CYS A 28 6.51 4.98 2.37
CA CYS A 28 5.86 4.21 3.42
C CYS A 28 4.65 4.96 4.01
N ALA A 29 4.73 6.26 4.25
CA ALA A 29 3.62 7.05 4.78
C ALA A 29 2.41 7.08 3.83
N ASN A 30 2.66 7.15 2.52
CA ASN A 30 1.60 7.23 1.51
C ASN A 30 0.94 5.88 1.21
N HIS A 31 1.65 4.77 1.44
CA HIS A 31 1.20 3.45 1.02
C HIS A 31 0.93 2.48 2.19
N LEU A 32 1.61 2.60 3.34
CA LEU A 32 1.36 1.70 4.46
C LEU A 32 0.02 1.98 5.14
N HIS A 33 -0.67 0.91 5.49
CA HIS A 33 -1.81 0.92 6.40
C HIS A 33 -1.66 -0.23 7.39
N LYS A 34 -2.41 -0.19 8.49
CA LYS A 34 -2.37 -1.23 9.52
C LYS A 34 -2.70 -2.59 8.90
N GLY A 35 -1.85 -3.59 9.14
CA GLY A 35 -2.03 -4.96 8.64
C GLY A 35 -1.51 -5.21 7.24
N ARG A 36 -1.02 -4.19 6.52
CA ARG A 36 -0.40 -4.35 5.19
C ARG A 36 0.85 -5.22 5.28
N LEU A 37 1.00 -6.16 4.34
CA LEU A 37 2.13 -7.08 4.33
C LEU A 37 3.33 -6.45 3.63
N VAL A 38 4.48 -6.45 4.31
CA VAL A 38 5.72 -5.89 3.77
C VAL A 38 6.92 -6.77 4.06
N ALA A 39 7.86 -6.80 3.12
CA ALA A 39 9.23 -7.23 3.35
C ALA A 39 10.10 -6.01 3.63
N VAL A 40 10.96 -6.11 4.63
CA VAL A 40 11.89 -5.05 5.04
C VAL A 40 13.29 -5.63 4.99
N ASP A 41 14.18 -4.94 4.28
CA ASP A 41 15.62 -5.19 4.28
C ASP A 41 16.33 -3.98 4.88
N GLY A 42 17.36 -4.22 5.68
CA GLY A 42 18.06 -3.19 6.42
C GLY A 42 19.08 -3.74 7.40
N ARG A 43 19.48 -2.89 8.34
CA ARG A 43 20.45 -3.26 9.39
C ARG A 43 19.78 -3.28 10.76
N LEU A 44 20.15 -4.26 11.58
CA LEU A 44 19.82 -4.24 13.00
C LEU A 44 20.68 -3.19 13.69
N GLN A 45 20.04 -2.29 14.42
CA GLN A 45 20.68 -1.28 15.24
C GLN A 45 20.22 -1.44 16.68
N ILE A 46 21.18 -1.45 17.60
CA ILE A 46 20.89 -1.48 19.02
C ILE A 46 21.38 -0.20 19.65
N ARG A 47 20.46 0.62 20.16
CA ARG A 47 20.78 1.87 20.84
C ARG A 47 20.40 1.82 22.31
N SER A 48 21.09 2.62 23.11
CA SER A 48 20.75 2.85 24.51
C SER A 48 20.39 4.32 24.71
N TYR A 49 19.36 4.61 25.48
CA TYR A 49 19.01 5.96 25.89
C TYR A 49 18.59 5.97 27.35
N ASP A 50 18.81 7.10 28.03
CA ASP A 50 18.39 7.29 29.41
C ASP A 50 16.96 7.84 29.45
N THR A 51 16.12 7.27 30.31
CA THR A 51 14.77 7.80 30.54
C THR A 51 14.83 9.01 31.45
N GLN A 52 13.74 9.78 31.50
CA GLN A 52 13.58 10.89 32.43
C GLN A 52 13.84 10.47 33.89
N ASP A 53 13.54 9.22 34.21
CA ASP A 53 13.72 8.61 35.54
C ASP A 53 15.17 8.11 35.80
N GLY A 54 16.10 8.37 34.88
CA GLY A 54 17.51 7.97 34.98
C GLY A 54 17.80 6.50 34.66
N GLN A 55 16.82 5.74 34.14
CA GLN A 55 17.03 4.35 33.75
C GLN A 55 17.55 4.24 32.31
N LYS A 56 18.63 3.48 32.12
CA LYS A 56 19.17 3.19 30.79
C LYS A 56 18.34 2.11 30.10
N ARG A 57 17.65 2.45 29.02
CA ARG A 57 16.87 1.51 28.20
C ARG A 57 17.62 1.17 26.92
N ARG A 58 17.60 -0.12 26.57
CA ARG A 58 18.18 -0.65 25.33
C ARG A 58 17.05 -1.01 24.37
N VAL A 59 17.13 -0.51 23.13
CA VAL A 59 16.15 -0.80 22.08
C VAL A 59 16.87 -1.43 20.89
N ALA A 60 16.35 -2.57 20.46
CA ALA A 60 16.74 -3.23 19.21
C ALA A 60 15.72 -2.84 18.14
N GLU A 61 16.19 -2.18 17.08
CA GLU A 61 15.37 -1.69 15.98
C GLU A 61 16.05 -2.00 14.65
N VAL A 62 15.28 -2.12 13.58
CA VAL A 62 15.82 -2.30 12.22
C VAL A 62 15.75 -0.97 11.49
N VAL A 63 16.90 -0.46 11.05
CA VAL A 63 16.95 0.69 10.13
C VAL A 63 16.84 0.15 8.72
N ALA A 64 15.70 0.38 8.09
CA ALA A 64 15.39 -0.14 6.77
C ALA A 64 16.16 0.60 5.67
N ALA A 65 16.78 -0.17 4.78
CA ALA A 65 17.37 0.29 3.53
C ALA A 65 16.39 0.15 2.35
N ASN A 66 15.52 -0.87 2.41
CA ASN A 66 14.49 -1.13 1.40
C ASN A 66 13.21 -1.67 2.07
N VAL A 67 12.05 -1.26 1.54
CA VAL A 67 10.74 -1.79 1.93
C VAL A 67 9.99 -2.18 0.66
N GLN A 68 9.59 -3.45 0.58
CA GLN A 68 8.79 -3.99 -0.50
C GLN A 68 7.39 -4.30 -0.01
N PHE A 69 6.38 -3.76 -0.69
CA PHE A 69 4.99 -4.09 -0.44
C PHE A 69 4.65 -5.44 -1.09
N LEU A 70 4.08 -6.36 -0.32
CA LEU A 70 3.85 -7.75 -0.74
C LEU A 70 2.38 -8.06 -1.04
N ASP A 71 1.52 -7.04 -1.11
CA ASP A 71 0.10 -7.27 -1.27
C ASP A 71 -0.23 -7.89 -2.65
N ARG A 72 -1.24 -8.75 -2.64
CA ARG A 72 -1.85 -9.25 -3.88
C ARG A 72 -2.81 -8.18 -4.38
N ALA A 73 -2.81 -7.90 -5.67
CA ALA A 73 -3.62 -6.87 -6.34
C ALA A 73 -5.15 -6.91 -6.07
N ASN A 74 -5.68 -7.93 -5.37
CA ASN A 74 -7.09 -8.07 -5.04
C ASN A 74 -7.57 -7.32 -3.79
N GLU A 75 -6.69 -6.90 -2.87
CA GLU A 75 -7.14 -6.15 -1.68
C GLU A 75 -7.35 -4.65 -1.93
N ALA A 76 -6.75 -4.11 -3.00
CA ALA A 76 -6.95 -2.71 -3.40
C ALA A 76 -8.41 -2.40 -3.78
N ARG A 77 -9.24 -3.41 -4.08
CA ARG A 77 -10.67 -3.23 -4.42
C ARG A 77 -11.61 -3.18 -3.22
N LYS A 78 -11.18 -3.54 -2.01
CA LYS A 78 -12.07 -3.56 -0.83
C LYS A 78 -12.24 -2.19 -0.14
N ASN A 79 -11.42 -1.21 -0.50
CA ASN A 79 -11.47 0.15 0.06
C ASN A 79 -11.98 1.21 -0.93
N ALA A 80 -12.49 0.83 -2.10
CA ALA A 80 -13.31 1.74 -2.87
C ALA A 80 -14.64 1.90 -2.12
N PRO A 81 -15.07 3.13 -1.76
CA PRO A 81 -16.42 3.32 -1.27
C PRO A 81 -17.36 2.78 -2.35
N ALA A 82 -18.30 1.93 -1.95
CA ALA A 82 -19.43 1.56 -2.79
C ALA A 82 -20.24 2.83 -3.05
N GLY A 83 -19.81 3.59 -4.05
CA GLY A 83 -20.54 4.69 -4.64
C GLY A 83 -21.79 4.11 -5.27
N SER A 84 -22.91 4.46 -4.67
CA SER A 84 -24.26 4.20 -5.13
C SER A 84 -24.44 4.69 -6.57
N ASP A 85 -24.39 3.79 -7.54
CA ASP A 85 -24.92 4.05 -8.88
C ASP A 85 -26.45 3.83 -8.85
N ASN A 86 -27.14 4.85 -8.32
CA ASN A 86 -28.53 5.10 -8.65
C ASN A 86 -28.53 6.24 -9.67
N SER A 87 -28.62 5.91 -10.95
CA SER A 87 -28.92 6.88 -11.99
C SER A 87 -29.86 6.27 -13.03
N GLY A 88 -31.11 6.73 -12.98
CA GLY A 88 -31.73 7.33 -14.14
C GLY A 88 -32.18 6.40 -15.27
N ASN A 89 -33.41 5.93 -15.13
CA ASN A 89 -34.33 5.67 -16.24
C ASN A 89 -34.20 6.71 -17.36
N THR A 90 -33.84 6.29 -18.58
CA THR A 90 -34.20 6.99 -19.83
C THR A 90 -34.42 5.93 -20.92
N GLY A 91 -35.58 6.00 -21.56
CA GLY A 91 -36.08 4.94 -22.42
C GLY A 91 -35.70 5.03 -23.89
N ASP A 92 -36.20 4.01 -24.59
CA ASP A 92 -36.43 3.84 -26.03
C ASP A 92 -35.23 3.50 -26.94
N PRO A 93 -35.23 2.33 -27.60
CA PRO A 93 -34.34 2.00 -28.71
C PRO A 93 -35.13 2.04 -30.03
N SER A 94 -34.99 3.09 -30.83
CA SER A 94 -35.42 3.10 -32.24
C SER A 94 -34.80 4.27 -33.00
N GLY A 95 -34.07 3.98 -34.08
CA GLY A 95 -33.70 4.99 -35.07
C GLY A 95 -32.32 4.80 -35.69
N ASP A 96 -32.26 4.01 -36.76
CA ASP A 96 -31.22 4.06 -37.79
C ASP A 96 -30.86 5.50 -38.17
N ASN A 97 -29.57 5.81 -38.24
CA ASN A 97 -28.98 6.65 -39.28
C ASN A 97 -27.49 6.35 -39.36
N ALA A 98 -27.12 5.66 -40.44
CA ALA A 98 -25.78 5.67 -40.97
C ALA A 98 -25.38 7.10 -41.39
N ASP A 99 -24.07 7.31 -41.55
CA ASP A 99 -23.42 8.45 -42.19
C ASP A 99 -23.09 9.66 -41.29
N ASP A 100 -22.00 9.56 -40.52
CA ASP A 100 -21.15 10.73 -40.19
C ASP A 100 -19.74 10.32 -39.73
N PHE A 101 -19.00 9.58 -40.58
CA PHE A 101 -17.54 9.50 -40.43
C PHE A 101 -16.91 10.57 -41.33
N GLY A 102 -16.85 11.79 -40.79
CA GLY A 102 -16.11 12.90 -41.36
C GLY A 102 -14.63 12.52 -41.54
N GLU A 103 -14.22 12.51 -42.80
CA GLU A 103 -12.89 12.33 -43.34
C GLU A 103 -11.85 13.20 -42.60
N ILE A 104 -11.02 12.57 -41.77
CA ILE A 104 -9.93 13.25 -41.07
C ILE A 104 -8.79 13.44 -42.09
N ASN A 105 -8.64 14.64 -42.65
CA ASN A 105 -7.50 14.99 -43.50
C ASN A 105 -6.23 15.04 -42.64
N LEU A 106 -5.34 14.05 -42.84
CA LEU A 106 -4.12 13.85 -42.06
C LEU A 106 -3.04 14.93 -42.28
N ASP A 107 -3.27 15.87 -43.21
CA ASP A 107 -2.34 16.93 -43.59
C ASP A 107 -2.48 18.23 -42.75
N ASP A 108 -3.48 18.33 -41.87
CA ASP A 108 -3.74 19.54 -41.04
C ASP A 108 -3.52 19.32 -39.53
N LEU A 109 -2.59 18.42 -39.17
CA LEU A 109 -2.16 18.24 -37.78
C LEU A 109 -0.83 18.99 -37.52
N PRO A 110 -0.78 19.95 -36.58
CA PRO A 110 0.47 20.59 -36.20
C PRO A 110 1.35 19.62 -35.39
N PHE A 111 2.64 19.57 -35.72
CA PHE A 111 3.67 18.87 -34.96
C PHE A 111 3.85 19.43 -33.54
#